data_AF-A0A5C5YDY6-F1
#
_entry.id   AF-A0A5C5YDY6-F1
#
_cell.length_a   1.000
_cell.length_b   1.000
_cell.length_c   1.000
_cell.angle_alpha   90.00
_cell.angle_beta   90.00
_cell.angle_gamma   90.00
#
_symmetry.space_group_name_H-M   'P 1'
#
loop_
_entity.id
_entity.type
_entity.pdbx_description
1 polymer ?
#
loop_
_entity_poly.entity_id
_entity_poly.type
_entity_poly.pdbx_seq_one_letter_code
_entity_poly.pdbx_strand_id
1 'polypeptide(L)'
;MDDDDLEFDPEGNWPGKTVDWDSELVEAQLHVELPFWIAAPDGLVTVQLGECSVPVRYRNSIIGLYRAGKFHRSESNLFQLTVESAPIAEEQKKEIEEQEGLAIRHYRTLVSLPVNCHECLFEMLWNAPIS
;
A
#
# COMPACT_ATOMS: atom_id res chain seq x y z
N MET A 1 17.75 2.00 -34.18
CA MET A 1 17.01 1.34 -33.09
C MET A 1 15.63 1.23 -33.65
N ASP A 2 15.37 0.08 -34.27
CA ASP A 2 14.08 -0.21 -34.85
C ASP A 2 13.16 -0.46 -33.66
N ASP A 3 12.25 0.48 -33.42
CA ASP A 3 11.08 0.25 -32.58
C ASP A 3 10.27 -0.81 -33.31
N ASP A 4 10.57 -2.08 -33.04
CA ASP A 4 9.71 -3.18 -33.41
C ASP A 4 8.35 -2.89 -32.77
N ASP A 5 7.41 -2.44 -33.60
CA ASP A 5 5.99 -2.39 -33.31
C ASP A 5 5.62 -3.76 -32.74
N LEU A 6 5.48 -3.84 -31.41
CA LEU A 6 4.94 -4.99 -30.72
C LEU A 6 3.50 -5.13 -31.22
N GLU A 7 3.34 -5.90 -32.30
CA GLU A 7 2.06 -6.23 -32.91
C GLU A 7 1.21 -6.85 -31.78
N PHE A 8 0.14 -6.15 -31.40
CA PHE A 8 -0.75 -6.61 -30.35
C PHE A 8 -1.26 -7.99 -30.76
N ASP A 9 -0.86 -9.02 -30.03
CA ASP A 9 -1.32 -10.39 -30.23
C ASP A 9 -2.64 -10.61 -29.46
N PRO A 10 -3.81 -10.53 -30.13
CA PRO A 10 -5.10 -10.72 -29.48
C PRO A 10 -5.29 -12.17 -28.98
N GLU A 11 -4.57 -13.13 -29.55
CA GLU A 11 -4.66 -14.54 -29.17
C GLU A 11 -3.72 -14.90 -28.01
N GLY A 12 -2.71 -14.06 -27.75
CA GLY A 12 -1.79 -14.17 -26.62
C GLY A 12 -2.48 -14.07 -25.24
N ASN A 13 -1.77 -14.46 -24.19
CA ASN A 13 -2.23 -14.31 -22.81
C ASN A 13 -1.74 -12.99 -22.22
N TRP A 14 -2.53 -11.92 -22.38
CA TRP A 14 -2.18 -10.58 -21.92
C TRP A 14 -3.01 -10.16 -20.69
N PRO A 15 -2.45 -9.32 -19.79
CA PRO A 15 -3.16 -8.85 -18.60
C PRO A 15 -4.42 -8.06 -18.97
N GLY A 16 -5.60 -8.61 -18.64
CA GLY A 16 -6.89 -8.01 -19.01
C GLY A 16 -7.71 -8.80 -20.03
N LYS A 17 -7.16 -9.85 -20.65
CA LYS A 17 -7.90 -10.68 -21.62
C LYS A 17 -9.11 -11.38 -21.02
N THR A 18 -8.99 -11.81 -19.76
CA THR A 18 -10.05 -12.50 -19.01
C THR A 18 -10.97 -11.55 -18.27
N VAL A 19 -10.73 -10.24 -18.37
CA VAL A 19 -11.57 -9.21 -17.76
C VAL A 19 -12.77 -9.01 -18.67
N ASP A 20 -13.95 -9.08 -18.08
CA ASP A 20 -15.18 -8.65 -18.73
C ASP A 20 -15.24 -7.12 -18.69
N TRP A 21 -14.80 -6.48 -19.78
CA TRP A 21 -14.79 -5.02 -19.91
C TRP A 21 -16.20 -4.39 -20.02
N ASP A 22 -17.22 -5.22 -20.21
CA ASP A 22 -18.62 -4.78 -20.19
C ASP A 22 -19.25 -4.92 -18.80
N SER A 23 -18.52 -5.48 -17.82
CA SER A 23 -19.02 -5.61 -16.45
C SER A 23 -19.17 -4.25 -15.76
N GLU A 24 -20.01 -4.21 -14.72
CA GLU A 24 -20.20 -3.00 -13.91
C GLU A 24 -18.87 -2.50 -13.33
N LEU A 25 -18.71 -1.17 -13.29
CA LEU A 25 -17.61 -0.51 -12.62
C LEU A 25 -17.99 -0.26 -11.16
N VAL A 26 -17.14 -0.74 -10.27
CA VAL A 26 -17.30 -0.62 -8.82
C VAL A 26 -16.15 0.17 -8.22
N GLU A 27 -16.46 0.98 -7.21
CA GLU A 27 -15.47 1.77 -6.48
C GLU A 27 -14.56 0.85 -5.65
N ALA A 28 -13.25 1.10 -5.73
CA ALA A 28 -12.24 0.35 -5.02
C ALA A 28 -11.12 1.28 -4.52
N GLN A 29 -10.23 0.73 -3.69
CA GLN A 29 -9.00 1.40 -3.29
C GLN A 29 -7.79 0.61 -3.78
N LEU A 30 -6.94 1.28 -4.55
CA LEU A 30 -5.63 0.75 -4.88
C LEU A 30 -4.63 1.17 -3.79
N HIS A 31 -4.00 0.18 -3.17
CA HIS A 31 -2.96 0.34 -2.18
C HIS A 31 -1.59 0.10 -2.82
N VAL A 32 -0.71 1.09 -2.74
CA VAL A 32 0.66 1.04 -3.25
C VAL A 32 1.63 1.31 -2.11
N GLU A 33 2.55 0.38 -1.88
CA GLU A 33 3.64 0.58 -0.91
C GLU A 33 4.82 1.28 -1.61
N LEU A 34 5.23 2.43 -1.09
CA LEU A 34 6.41 3.14 -1.57
C LEU A 34 7.69 2.54 -0.97
N PRO A 35 8.79 2.46 -1.76
CA PRO A 35 10.07 1.94 -1.30
C PRO A 35 10.83 2.92 -0.37
N PHE A 36 10.23 4.07 -0.07
CA PHE A 36 10.76 5.09 0.84
C PHE A 36 9.62 5.65 1.71
N TRP A 37 9.99 6.33 2.79
CA TRP A 37 9.04 7.03 3.66
C TRP A 37 8.96 8.51 3.27
N ILE A 38 7.78 9.09 3.41
CA ILE A 38 7.55 10.52 3.25
C ILE A 38 7.73 11.19 4.62
N ALA A 39 8.59 12.21 4.67
CA ALA A 39 8.82 13.02 5.86
C ALA A 39 7.69 14.03 6.12
N ALA A 40 6.46 13.56 6.16
CA ALA A 40 5.27 14.35 6.45
C ALA A 40 4.31 13.53 7.32
N PRO A 41 3.50 14.19 8.18
CA PRO A 41 2.40 13.52 8.88
C PRO A 41 1.45 12.85 7.89
N ASP A 42 0.77 11.79 8.32
CA ASP A 42 -0.27 11.14 7.53
C ASP A 42 -1.30 12.17 7.02
N GLY A 43 -1.72 12.02 5.77
CA GLY A 43 -2.52 13.06 5.15
C GLY A 43 -3.20 12.65 3.86
N LEU A 44 -3.89 13.64 3.29
CA LEU A 44 -4.56 13.57 2.00
C LEU A 44 -3.98 14.67 1.12
N VAL A 45 -3.46 14.29 -0.05
CA VAL A 45 -3.07 15.23 -1.09
C VAL A 45 -3.94 15.00 -2.31
N THR A 46 -4.22 16.06 -3.06
CA THR A 46 -4.86 15.93 -4.37
C THR A 46 -3.78 16.03 -5.44
N VAL A 47 -3.62 14.99 -6.24
CA VAL A 47 -2.68 14.97 -7.35
C VAL A 47 -3.44 15.35 -8.62
N GLN A 48 -2.98 16.39 -9.30
CA GLN A 48 -3.55 16.83 -10.57
C GLN A 48 -2.68 16.32 -11.72
N LEU A 49 -3.28 15.56 -12.63
CA LEU A 49 -2.67 15.13 -13.89
C LEU A 49 -3.54 15.60 -15.05
N GLY A 50 -3.17 16.74 -15.65
CA GLY A 50 -4.00 17.42 -16.65
C GLY A 50 -5.34 17.85 -16.03
N GLU A 51 -6.45 17.39 -16.60
CA GLU A 51 -7.80 17.65 -16.08
C GLU A 51 -8.24 16.65 -15.00
N CYS A 52 -7.51 15.55 -14.81
CA CYS A 52 -7.81 14.54 -13.80
C CYS A 52 -7.30 14.97 -12.43
N SER A 53 -8.18 14.92 -11.42
CA SER A 53 -7.86 15.20 -10.02
C SER A 53 -8.09 13.95 -9.19
N VAL A 54 -7.03 13.40 -8.60
CA VAL A 54 -7.10 12.17 -7.81
C VAL A 54 -6.75 12.47 -6.35
N PRO A 55 -7.66 12.24 -5.41
CA PRO A 55 -7.34 12.35 -3.99
C PRO A 55 -6.51 11.13 -3.58
N VAL A 56 -5.28 11.38 -3.15
CA VAL A 56 -4.32 10.37 -2.75
C VAL A 56 -4.10 10.47 -1.25
N ARG A 57 -4.51 9.43 -0.52
CA ARG A 57 -4.23 9.30 0.91
C ARG A 57 -2.87 8.65 1.06
N TYR A 58 -1.99 9.24 1.86
CA TYR A 58 -0.74 8.59 2.21
C TYR A 58 -0.70 8.40 3.72
N ARG A 59 -0.19 7.24 4.12
CA ARG A 59 0.00 6.85 5.51
C ARG A 59 1.37 6.24 5.65
N ASN A 60 2.17 6.76 6.56
CA ASN A 60 3.45 6.15 6.83
C ASN A 60 3.22 4.86 7.60
N SER A 61 3.67 3.75 7.02
CA SER A 61 3.54 2.42 7.61
C SER A 61 4.89 1.97 8.15
N ILE A 62 4.83 1.19 9.23
CA ILE A 62 5.93 0.65 10.02
C ILE A 62 6.51 1.66 11.02
N ILE A 63 6.18 1.42 12.28
CA ILE A 63 6.85 1.93 13.46
C ILE A 63 7.90 0.90 13.86
N GLY A 64 9.19 1.14 13.60
CA GLY A 64 10.22 0.39 14.32
C GLY A 64 10.18 0.81 15.78
N LEU A 65 9.73 -0.07 16.68
CA LEU A 65 9.72 0.15 18.14
C LEU A 65 11.08 -0.30 18.69
N TYR A 66 11.90 0.63 19.18
CA TYR A 66 13.21 0.31 19.76
C TYR A 66 13.16 0.33 21.27
N ARG A 67 13.49 -0.81 21.86
CA ARG A 67 13.61 -0.99 23.31
C ARG A 67 14.89 -0.31 23.85
N ALA A 68 14.75 0.47 24.93
CA ALA A 68 15.85 1.06 25.73
C ALA A 68 16.66 2.22 25.12
N GLY A 69 16.15 2.95 24.11
CA GLY A 69 16.75 4.21 23.63
C GLY A 69 18.19 4.14 23.08
N LYS A 70 18.76 2.93 22.93
CA LYS A 70 20.10 2.69 22.41
C LYS A 70 20.00 2.22 20.97
N PHE A 71 20.79 2.83 20.09
CA PHE A 71 20.86 2.48 18.68
C PHE A 71 21.52 1.11 18.51
N HIS A 72 20.73 0.04 18.55
CA HIS A 72 21.12 -1.29 18.12
C HIS A 72 20.16 -1.74 17.03
N ARG A 73 20.68 -1.80 15.80
CA ARG A 73 20.00 -2.35 14.63
C ARG A 73 19.93 -3.87 14.79
N SER A 74 19.04 -4.35 15.66
CA SER A 74 18.69 -5.76 15.73
C SER A 74 17.35 -5.95 15.03
N GLU A 75 17.37 -6.61 13.88
CA GLU A 75 16.15 -6.99 13.15
C GLU A 75 15.26 -7.92 14.00
N SER A 76 15.82 -8.58 15.02
CA SER A 76 15.09 -9.39 16.00
C SER A 76 14.10 -8.62 16.87
N ASN A 77 14.23 -7.30 16.97
CA ASN A 77 13.39 -6.44 17.82
C ASN A 77 12.49 -5.51 16.98
N LEU A 78 12.46 -5.70 15.67
CA LEU A 78 11.61 -4.92 14.78
C LEU A 78 10.19 -5.48 14.81
N PHE A 79 9.28 -4.77 15.46
CA PHE A 79 7.85 -5.06 15.34
C PHE A 79 7.28 -4.32 14.13
N GLN A 80 6.74 -5.06 13.17
CA GLN A 80 6.12 -4.49 11.97
C GLN A 80 4.61 -4.41 12.18
N LEU A 81 4.12 -3.21 12.51
CA LEU A 81 2.69 -2.94 12.58
C LEU A 81 2.19 -2.52 11.20
N THR A 82 1.38 -3.37 10.58
CA THR A 82 0.59 -3.04 9.38
C THR A 82 -0.63 -2.21 9.78
N VAL A 83 -1.03 -1.28 8.90
CA VAL A 83 -2.06 -0.25 9.16
C VAL A 83 -3.47 -0.83 9.41
N GLU A 84 -3.72 -2.07 9.02
CA GLU A 84 -4.99 -2.76 9.28
C GLU A 84 -5.18 -3.14 10.76
N SER A 85 -4.11 -3.15 11.55
CA SER A 85 -4.12 -3.48 12.98
C SER A 85 -4.23 -2.26 13.90
N ALA A 86 -4.65 -1.09 13.37
CA ALA A 86 -4.59 0.21 14.04
C ALA A 86 -5.04 0.24 15.52
N PRO A 87 -6.11 -0.46 15.97
CA PRO A 87 -6.47 -0.47 17.39
C PRO A 87 -5.44 -1.21 18.27
N ILE A 88 -4.97 -2.36 17.80
CA ILE A 88 -3.97 -3.19 18.49
C ILE A 88 -2.62 -2.47 18.51
N ALA A 89 -2.31 -1.73 17.45
CA ALA A 89 -1.08 -0.95 17.32
C ALA A 89 -0.96 0.17 18.37
N GLU A 90 -2.05 0.89 18.66
CA GLU A 90 -2.02 1.97 19.66
C GLU A 90 -1.91 1.45 21.10
N GLU A 91 -2.60 0.33 21.41
CA GLU A 91 -2.47 -0.32 22.73
C GLU A 91 -1.06 -0.85 22.97
N GLN A 92 -0.48 -1.56 22.00
CA GLN A 92 0.88 -2.09 22.08
C GLN A 92 1.93 -0.97 22.16
N LYS A 93 1.74 0.12 21.41
CA LYS A 93 2.61 1.30 21.46
C LYS A 93 2.62 1.91 22.87
N LYS A 94 1.46 2.04 23.50
CA LYS A 94 1.32 2.58 24.86
C LYS A 94 2.04 1.71 25.90
N GLU A 95 1.90 0.39 25.83
CA GLU A 95 2.59 -0.54 26.72
C GLU A 95 4.12 -0.42 26.61
N ILE A 96 4.64 -0.22 25.41
CA ILE A 96 6.09 -0.11 25.15
C ILE A 96 6.64 1.26 25.59
N GLU A 97 5.87 2.33 25.39
CA GLU A 97 6.20 3.68 25.89
C GLU A 97 6.36 3.70 27.42
N GLU A 98 5.47 3.02 28.14
CA GLU A 98 5.46 2.97 29.60
C GLU A 98 6.64 2.18 30.19
N GLN A 99 7.15 1.16 29.49
CA GLN A 99 8.16 0.26 30.03
C GLN A 99 9.60 0.74 29.79
N GLU A 100 9.97 1.15 28.57
CA GLU A 100 11.40 1.26 28.21
C GLU A 100 11.81 2.44 27.32
N GLY A 101 10.89 3.40 27.12
CA GLY A 101 11.10 4.53 26.23
C GLY A 101 11.00 4.13 24.76
N LEU A 102 10.28 4.93 23.98
CA LEU A 102 9.96 4.62 22.60
C LEU A 102 10.71 5.52 21.62
N ALA A 103 11.46 4.92 20.71
CA ALA A 103 11.85 5.58 19.46
C ALA A 103 11.04 4.98 18.33
N ILE A 104 10.30 5.84 17.61
CA ILE A 104 9.50 5.50 16.43
C ILE A 104 10.33 5.81 15.20
N ARG A 105 10.46 4.84 14.30
CA ARG A 105 11.04 5.09 12.97
C ARG A 105 10.10 4.59 11.89
N HIS A 106 9.70 5.50 11.01
CA HIS A 106 8.94 5.19 9.80
C HIS A 106 9.85 4.57 8.74
N TYR A 107 9.42 3.47 8.13
CA TYR A 107 10.19 2.78 7.10
C TYR A 107 9.58 2.88 5.70
N ARG A 108 8.26 2.96 5.62
CA ARG A 108 7.53 2.88 4.35
C ARG A 108 6.35 3.85 4.34
N THR A 109 5.85 4.17 3.17
CA THR A 109 4.61 4.92 3.02
C THR A 109 3.64 4.09 2.18
N LEU A 110 2.47 3.83 2.74
CA LEU A 110 1.34 3.29 2.03
C LEU A 110 0.58 4.44 1.37
N VAL A 111 0.34 4.32 0.08
CA VAL A 111 -0.45 5.25 -0.70
C VAL A 111 -1.74 4.55 -1.10
N SER A 112 -2.87 5.16 -0.77
CA SER A 112 -4.20 4.68 -1.12
C SER A 112 -4.86 5.69 -2.04
N LEU A 113 -5.30 5.24 -3.20
CA LEU A 113 -6.00 6.06 -4.18
C LEU A 113 -7.32 5.38 -4.58
N PRO A 114 -8.41 6.15 -4.74
CA PRO A 114 -9.66 5.59 -5.24
C PRO A 114 -9.49 5.23 -6.71
N VAL A 115 -10.01 4.07 -7.08
CA VAL A 115 -10.07 3.61 -8.47
C VAL A 115 -11.47 3.05 -8.73
N ASN A 116 -11.87 3.05 -9.99
CA ASN A 116 -12.97 2.22 -10.45
C ASN A 116 -12.38 1.00 -11.12
N CYS A 117 -12.93 -0.16 -10.82
CA CYS A 117 -12.52 -1.42 -11.43
C CYS A 117 -13.74 -2.24 -11.83
N HIS A 118 -13.58 -3.08 -12.84
CA HIS A 118 -14.61 -4.00 -13.29
C HIS A 118 -14.91 -5.02 -12.20
N GLU A 119 -16.18 -5.20 -11.83
CA GLU A 119 -16.63 -6.10 -10.76
C GLU A 119 -16.06 -7.53 -10.91
N CYS A 120 -15.92 -8.01 -12.15
CA CYS A 120 -15.35 -9.32 -12.44
C CYS A 120 -13.93 -9.51 -11.87
N LEU A 121 -13.16 -8.43 -11.69
CA LEU A 121 -11.82 -8.47 -11.09
C LEU A 121 -11.86 -8.90 -9.63
N PHE A 122 -12.90 -8.54 -8.87
CA PHE A 122 -13.03 -8.97 -7.48
C PHE A 122 -13.32 -10.45 -7.37
N GLU A 123 -14.18 -11.00 -8.24
CA GLU A 123 -14.44 -12.43 -8.30
C GLU A 123 -13.19 -13.22 -8.67
N MET A 124 -12.39 -12.69 -9.59
CA MET A 124 -11.10 -13.29 -9.96
C MET A 124 -10.11 -13.29 -8.80
N LEU A 125 -10.00 -12.17 -8.06
CA LEU A 125 -9.10 -12.06 -6.90
C LEU A 125 -9.55 -12.94 -5.73
N TRP A 126 -10.86 -13.06 -5.49
CA TRP A 126 -11.42 -13.87 -4.41
C TRP A 126 -11.24 -15.38 -4.64
N ASN A 127 -11.29 -15.80 -5.91
CA ASN A 127 -11.13 -17.20 -6.30
C ASN A 127 -9.67 -17.56 -6.65
N ALA A 128 -8.75 -16.61 -6.58
CA ALA A 128 -7.34 -16.89 -6.80
C ALA A 128 -6.81 -17.81 -5.68
N PRO A 129 -6.11 -18.90 -6.03
CA PRO A 129 -5.51 -19.77 -5.02
C PRO A 129 -4.47 -18.98 -4.22
N ILE A 130 -4.57 -19.03 -2.89
CA ILE A 130 -3.55 -18.47 -2.00
C ILE A 130 -2.29 -19.32 -2.18
N SER A 131 -1.26 -18.75 -2.81
CA SER A 131 0.05 -19.36 -3.03
C SER A 131 0.94 -19.28 -1.80
#